data_AF-A0A821CJ05-F1
#
_entry.id   AF-A0A821CJ05-F1
#
_cell.length_a   1.000
_cell.length_b   1.000
_cell.length_c   1.000
_cell.angle_alpha   90.00
_cell.angle_beta   90.00
_cell.angle_gamma   90.00
#
_symmetry.space_group_name_H-M   'P 1'
#
loop_
_entity.id
_entity.type
_entity.pdbx_description
1 polymer ?
#
loop_
_entity_poly.entity_id
_entity_poly.type
_entity_poly.pdbx_seq_one_letter_code
_entity_poly.pdbx_strand_id
1 'polypeptide(L)'
;MVGRSFPVLLSGTAESWVGGSDIYSTNSDVSTASVHAGVRAKGQTAIVIVTILAGQSSYLSTSRNQVQSWSFGSWATSFCFGSLSSPTNLMSYRSQVGRMFAFLLQGVNSNAAVYGTDIYGDQSNVAAAAVHSGVLSVGQTQIIIVTILAGQN
;
A
#
# COMPACT_ATOMS: atom_id res chain seq x y z
N MET A 1 -11.15 13.09 2.10
CA MET A 1 -10.09 12.15 1.66
C MET A 1 -9.67 11.16 2.75
N VAL A 2 -10.09 11.36 4.02
CA VAL A 2 -9.89 10.39 5.11
C VAL A 2 -10.42 9.00 4.72
N GLY A 3 -9.67 7.96 5.10
CA GLY A 3 -9.95 6.55 4.79
C GLY A 3 -9.52 6.10 3.39
N ARG A 4 -8.87 6.96 2.60
CA ARG A 4 -8.34 6.59 1.27
C ARG A 4 -6.88 6.18 1.36
N SER A 5 -6.52 5.12 0.64
CA SER A 5 -5.16 4.64 0.49
C SER A 5 -4.64 4.94 -0.92
N PHE A 6 -3.36 5.29 -1.02
CA PHE A 6 -2.70 5.63 -2.27
C PHE A 6 -1.36 4.90 -2.38
N PRO A 7 -1.03 4.32 -3.56
CA PRO A 7 0.31 3.88 -3.84
C PRO A 7 1.21 5.09 -4.09
N VAL A 8 2.36 5.13 -3.43
CA VAL A 8 3.36 6.19 -3.58
C VAL A 8 4.71 5.56 -3.84
N LEU A 9 5.34 5.88 -4.98
CA LEU A 9 6.72 5.51 -5.25
C LEU A 9 7.64 6.51 -4.53
N LEU A 10 8.45 6.03 -3.61
CA LEU A 10 9.41 6.86 -2.88
C LEU A 10 10.72 6.11 -2.61
N SER A 11 11.76 6.86 -2.29
CA SER A 11 13.05 6.36 -1.81
C SER A 11 13.17 6.67 -0.33
N GLY A 12 13.40 5.66 0.51
CA GLY A 12 13.52 5.87 1.96
C GLY A 12 14.70 6.79 2.33
N THR A 13 14.47 7.75 3.22
CA THR A 13 15.49 8.67 3.77
C THR A 13 15.44 8.65 5.30
N ALA A 14 16.43 9.27 5.96
CA ALA A 14 16.50 9.35 7.42
C ALA A 14 16.83 10.76 7.92
N GLU A 15 16.62 11.76 7.06
CA GLU A 15 17.28 13.07 7.17
C GLU A 15 16.28 14.22 7.33
N SER A 16 14.99 13.95 7.21
CA SER A 16 13.93 14.96 7.31
C SER A 16 13.07 14.77 8.56
N TRP A 17 12.28 15.80 8.87
CA TRP A 17 11.45 15.83 10.06
C TRP A 17 10.22 14.92 9.93
N VAL A 18 9.88 14.22 11.02
CA VAL A 18 8.71 13.34 11.12
C VAL A 18 7.98 13.57 12.44
N GLY A 19 6.72 13.95 12.38
CA GLY A 19 5.86 14.12 13.57
C GLY A 19 4.95 12.93 13.77
N GLY A 20 5.17 12.14 14.82
CA GLY A 20 4.33 10.98 15.17
C GLY A 20 5.00 9.61 15.03
N SER A 21 4.24 8.57 15.33
CA SER A 21 4.68 7.17 15.29
C SER A 21 3.50 6.29 14.88
N ASP A 22 3.70 5.46 13.84
CA ASP A 22 2.68 4.69 13.09
C ASP A 22 1.59 5.54 12.42
N ILE A 23 1.05 6.53 13.13
CA ILE A 23 0.23 7.61 12.60
C ILE A 23 1.06 8.89 12.63
N TYR A 24 1.31 9.43 11.45
CA TYR A 24 2.16 10.58 11.21
C TYR A 24 1.31 11.79 10.83
N SER A 25 1.68 12.97 11.28
CA SER A 25 1.11 14.22 10.78
C SER A 25 1.43 14.37 9.29
N THR A 26 0.50 14.87 8.48
CA THR A 26 0.73 15.15 7.06
C THR A 26 1.77 16.25 6.80
N ASN A 27 2.27 16.92 7.84
CA ASN A 27 3.43 17.82 7.76
C ASN A 27 4.78 17.07 7.72
N SER A 28 4.78 15.75 7.93
CA SER A 28 5.99 14.92 7.96
C SER A 28 6.51 14.63 6.56
N ASP A 29 7.83 14.44 6.44
CA ASP A 29 8.41 13.86 5.23
C ASP A 29 8.01 12.38 5.11
N VAL A 30 7.32 12.03 4.01
CA VAL A 30 6.78 10.68 3.80
C VAL A 30 7.89 9.64 3.61
N SER A 31 9.01 10.03 3.00
CA SER A 31 10.16 9.14 2.78
C SER A 31 10.83 8.77 4.10
N THR A 32 11.04 9.74 4.98
CA THR A 32 11.60 9.50 6.33
C THR A 32 10.62 8.76 7.22
N ALA A 33 9.33 9.10 7.16
CA ALA A 33 8.29 8.37 7.89
C ALA A 33 8.20 6.90 7.45
N SER A 34 8.45 6.60 6.17
CA SER A 34 8.44 5.22 5.66
C SER A 34 9.56 4.37 6.24
N VAL A 35 10.74 4.97 6.46
CA VAL A 35 11.86 4.30 7.13
C VAL A 35 11.57 4.18 8.63
N HIS A 36 11.10 5.24 9.28
CA HIS A 36 10.70 5.20 10.69
C HIS A 36 9.66 4.09 10.97
N ALA A 37 8.64 3.96 10.12
CA ALA A 37 7.62 2.91 10.22
C ALA A 37 8.18 1.50 9.96
N GLY A 38 9.37 1.39 9.37
CA GLY A 38 9.99 0.11 9.00
C GLY A 38 9.39 -0.50 7.75
N VAL A 39 8.56 0.25 7.02
CA VAL A 39 7.98 -0.27 5.79
C VAL A 39 9.00 -0.29 4.67
N ARG A 40 10.02 0.58 4.68
CA ARG A 40 11.15 0.63 3.72
C ARG A 40 12.49 0.82 4.45
N ALA A 41 13.58 0.36 3.82
CA ALA A 41 14.94 0.66 4.26
C ALA A 41 15.45 2.01 3.69
N LYS A 42 16.44 2.63 4.34
CA LYS A 42 17.13 3.83 3.81
C LYS A 42 17.76 3.51 2.44
N GLY A 43 17.55 4.40 1.47
CA GLY A 43 18.04 4.26 0.09
C GLY A 43 17.24 3.29 -0.78
N GLN A 44 16.27 2.55 -0.21
CA GLN A 44 15.43 1.65 -0.99
C GLN A 44 14.30 2.42 -1.67
N THR A 45 14.22 2.31 -2.99
CA THR A 45 13.11 2.83 -3.80
C THR A 45 12.06 1.75 -4.04
N ALA A 46 10.82 1.98 -3.61
CA ALA A 46 9.69 1.10 -3.89
C ALA A 46 8.34 1.81 -3.67
N ILE A 47 7.26 1.18 -4.12
CA ILE A 47 5.91 1.62 -3.83
C ILE A 47 5.55 1.29 -2.38
N VAL A 48 5.01 2.27 -1.66
CA VAL A 48 4.39 2.08 -0.34
C VAL A 48 2.94 2.51 -0.37
N ILE A 49 2.12 1.95 0.53
CA ILE A 49 0.72 2.34 0.64
C ILE A 49 0.55 3.31 1.79
N VAL A 50 0.11 4.52 1.45
CA VAL A 50 -0.18 5.59 2.38
C VAL A 50 -1.68 5.73 2.53
N THR A 51 -2.19 5.61 3.75
CA THR A 51 -3.61 5.83 4.06
C THR A 51 -3.78 7.15 4.77
N ILE A 52 -4.61 8.04 4.22
CA ILE A 52 -4.92 9.33 4.82
C ILE A 52 -5.98 9.14 5.91
N LEU A 53 -5.72 9.68 7.10
CA LEU A 53 -6.56 9.59 8.29
C LEU A 53 -7.00 10.98 8.74
N ALA A 54 -8.00 11.02 9.64
CA ALA A 54 -8.32 12.23 10.36
C ALA A 54 -7.13 12.65 11.23
N GLY A 55 -6.96 13.96 11.41
CA GLY A 55 -5.91 14.52 12.25
C GLY A 55 -6.03 14.10 13.72
N GLN A 56 -4.90 14.06 14.41
CA GLN A 56 -4.85 13.88 15.86
C GLN A 56 -4.65 15.21 16.59
N SER A 57 -5.12 15.27 17.85
CA SER A 57 -4.87 16.39 18.76
C SER A 57 -3.42 16.48 19.24
N SER A 58 -2.67 15.36 19.15
CA SER A 58 -1.25 15.27 19.51
C SER A 58 -0.64 14.03 18.88
N TYR A 59 0.65 14.07 18.59
CA TYR A 59 1.45 12.98 18.03
C TYR A 59 2.63 12.67 18.96
N LEU A 60 2.94 11.37 19.12
CA LEU A 60 4.00 10.89 20.00
C LEU A 60 5.35 10.84 19.27
N SER A 61 6.45 11.14 19.98
CA SER A 61 7.83 10.92 19.52
C SER A 61 8.31 9.50 19.85
N THR A 62 8.97 8.83 18.91
CA THR A 62 9.67 7.57 19.13
C THR A 62 10.96 7.48 18.32
N SER A 63 11.85 6.55 18.67
CA SER A 63 13.00 6.17 17.85
C SER A 63 12.77 4.77 17.30
N ARG A 64 12.70 4.62 15.98
CA ARG A 64 12.46 3.33 15.29
C ARG A 64 13.25 3.27 14.00
N ASN A 65 13.77 2.09 13.68
CA ASN A 65 14.49 1.84 12.42
C ASN A 65 15.59 2.89 12.14
N GLN A 66 16.32 3.28 13.18
CA GLN A 66 17.38 4.30 13.14
C GLN A 66 16.90 5.72 12.74
N VAL A 67 15.60 5.99 12.83
CA VAL A 67 14.99 7.31 12.62
C VAL A 67 14.30 7.73 13.91
N GLN A 68 14.55 8.98 14.32
CA GLN A 68 13.80 9.63 15.41
C GLN A 68 12.60 10.36 14.82
N SER A 69 11.44 10.22 15.45
CA SER A 69 10.30 11.10 15.23
C SER A 69 10.10 12.06 16.41
N TRP A 70 9.40 13.15 16.18
CA TRP A 70 9.17 14.19 17.18
C TRP A 70 7.71 14.25 17.61
N SER A 71 7.51 14.72 18.83
CA SER A 71 6.18 15.04 19.30
C SER A 71 5.66 16.23 18.51
N PHE A 72 4.38 16.22 18.20
CA PHE A 72 3.75 17.28 17.44
C PHE A 72 2.36 17.57 17.98
N GLY A 73 1.96 18.83 17.95
CA GLY A 73 0.66 19.26 18.42
C GLY A 73 -0.48 18.85 17.48
N SER A 74 -1.65 19.42 17.71
CA SER A 74 -2.83 19.17 16.89
C SER A 74 -2.56 19.50 15.42
N TRP A 75 -2.98 18.61 14.53
CA TRP A 75 -2.89 18.82 13.08
C TRP A 75 -4.14 18.32 12.37
N ALA A 76 -4.48 18.92 11.23
CA ALA A 76 -5.78 18.70 10.57
C ALA A 76 -5.94 17.29 9.96
N THR A 77 -4.85 16.68 9.50
CA THR A 77 -4.87 15.37 8.81
C THR A 77 -3.68 14.52 9.19
N SER A 78 -3.82 13.21 9.12
CA SER A 78 -2.71 12.29 9.38
C SER A 78 -2.55 11.31 8.24
N PHE A 79 -1.48 10.55 8.25
CA PHE A 79 -1.33 9.37 7.42
C PHE A 79 -0.68 8.23 8.18
N CYS A 80 -0.94 7.00 7.75
CA CYS A 80 -0.21 5.83 8.20
C CYS A 80 0.21 4.99 6.99
N PHE A 81 1.16 4.08 7.20
CA PHE A 81 1.48 3.07 6.21
C PHE A 81 0.62 1.84 6.44
N GLY A 82 -0.12 1.44 5.41
CA GLY A 82 -0.98 0.26 5.49
C GLY A 82 -0.20 -1.02 5.22
N SER A 83 -0.65 -2.12 5.84
CA SER A 83 -0.29 -3.45 5.36
C SER A 83 -1.07 -3.75 4.09
N LEU A 84 -0.39 -4.30 3.09
CA LEU A 84 -1.02 -4.78 1.88
C LEU A 84 -1.82 -6.04 2.19
N SER A 85 -3.05 -6.12 1.68
CA SER A 85 -3.80 -7.38 1.70
C SER A 85 -3.35 -8.30 0.57
N SER A 86 -3.57 -9.59 0.74
CA SER A 86 -3.26 -10.64 -0.25
C SER A 86 -4.49 -11.50 -0.47
N PRO A 87 -5.61 -10.94 -0.98
CA PRO A 87 -6.84 -11.68 -1.14
C PRO A 87 -6.68 -12.74 -2.23
N THR A 88 -7.34 -13.89 -2.06
CA THR A 88 -7.36 -14.94 -3.10
C THR A 88 -8.10 -14.46 -4.35
N ASN A 89 -9.21 -13.75 -4.21
CA ASN A 89 -10.02 -13.19 -5.29
C ASN A 89 -10.56 -11.80 -4.91
N LEU A 90 -11.20 -11.11 -5.85
CA LEU A 90 -11.66 -9.73 -5.68
C LEU A 90 -13.18 -9.58 -5.54
N MET A 91 -13.91 -10.64 -5.20
CA MET A 91 -15.37 -10.58 -5.08
C MET A 91 -15.84 -9.53 -4.06
N SER A 92 -15.12 -9.37 -2.93
CA SER A 92 -15.42 -8.34 -1.91
C SER A 92 -15.17 -6.90 -2.40
N TYR A 93 -14.56 -6.72 -3.57
CA TYR A 93 -14.22 -5.43 -4.17
C TYR A 93 -15.18 -5.05 -5.31
N ARG A 94 -16.20 -5.85 -5.61
CA ARG A 94 -17.19 -5.61 -6.70
C ARG A 94 -17.81 -4.22 -6.69
N SER A 95 -18.09 -3.66 -5.52
CA SER A 95 -18.71 -2.33 -5.40
C SER A 95 -17.72 -1.17 -5.51
N GLN A 96 -16.47 -1.44 -5.88
CA GLN A 96 -15.37 -0.48 -5.86
C GLN A 96 -14.90 -0.10 -7.28
N VAL A 97 -15.80 -0.15 -8.26
CA VAL A 97 -15.51 0.18 -9.68
C VAL A 97 -14.82 1.53 -9.81
N GLY A 98 -13.80 1.59 -10.68
CA GLY A 98 -12.96 2.76 -10.93
C GLY A 98 -11.89 3.00 -9.87
N ARG A 99 -11.83 2.18 -8.81
CA ARG A 99 -10.81 2.29 -7.77
C ARG A 99 -9.62 1.37 -8.05
N MET A 100 -8.46 1.80 -7.58
CA MET A 100 -7.22 1.04 -7.63
C MET A 100 -6.89 0.54 -6.23
N PHE A 101 -6.47 -0.71 -6.12
CA PHE A 101 -6.01 -1.33 -4.88
C PHE A 101 -4.63 -1.92 -5.10
N ALA A 102 -3.78 -1.82 -4.08
CA ALA A 102 -2.50 -2.49 -4.10
C ALA A 102 -2.57 -3.75 -3.25
N PHE A 103 -2.02 -4.85 -3.77
CA PHE A 103 -1.95 -6.13 -3.09
C PHE A 103 -0.51 -6.65 -3.09
N LEU A 104 -0.09 -7.29 -2.00
CA LEU A 104 1.17 -8.02 -1.98
C LEU A 104 0.86 -9.44 -2.45
N LEU A 105 1.29 -9.81 -3.65
CA LEU A 105 0.98 -11.11 -4.24
C LEU A 105 2.28 -11.89 -4.41
N GLN A 106 2.22 -13.19 -4.10
CA GLN A 106 3.24 -14.15 -4.52
C GLN A 106 2.70 -14.92 -5.71
N GLY A 107 3.44 -14.93 -6.82
CA GLY A 107 3.02 -15.60 -8.04
C GLY A 107 2.84 -17.09 -7.80
N VAL A 108 1.67 -17.61 -8.18
CA VAL A 108 1.34 -19.03 -8.04
C VAL A 108 1.26 -19.71 -9.40
N ASN A 109 1.45 -21.01 -9.41
CA ASN A 109 1.29 -21.84 -10.60
C ASN A 109 -0.18 -21.89 -11.08
N SER A 110 -0.33 -22.23 -12.35
CA SER A 110 -1.56 -22.12 -13.17
C SER A 110 -2.72 -23.04 -12.79
N ASN A 111 -2.62 -23.81 -11.70
CA ASN A 111 -3.73 -24.69 -11.26
C ASN A 111 -4.88 -23.93 -10.60
N ALA A 112 -4.71 -22.64 -10.30
CA ALA A 112 -5.76 -21.80 -9.76
C ALA A 112 -6.69 -21.27 -10.86
N ALA A 113 -7.98 -21.12 -10.55
CA ALA A 113 -8.96 -20.66 -11.52
C ALA A 113 -8.69 -19.21 -11.95
N VAL A 114 -8.59 -18.98 -13.25
CA VAL A 114 -8.44 -17.67 -13.90
C VAL A 114 -9.48 -17.57 -15.01
N TYR A 115 -10.24 -16.49 -15.04
CA TYR A 115 -11.32 -16.26 -16.01
C TYR A 115 -11.10 -14.93 -16.72
N GLY A 116 -10.77 -15.00 -18.01
CA GLY A 116 -10.48 -13.84 -18.87
C GLY A 116 -9.00 -13.69 -19.21
N THR A 117 -8.73 -12.75 -20.12
CA THR A 117 -7.41 -12.33 -20.57
C THR A 117 -7.41 -10.81 -20.60
N ASP A 118 -6.35 -10.18 -20.09
CA ASP A 118 -6.19 -8.73 -19.86
C ASP A 118 -7.16 -8.15 -18.81
N ILE A 119 -8.44 -8.51 -18.89
CA ILE A 119 -9.48 -8.21 -17.92
C ILE A 119 -9.93 -9.53 -17.30
N TYR A 120 -9.79 -9.61 -15.97
CA TYR A 120 -10.04 -10.83 -15.21
C TYR A 120 -11.31 -10.70 -14.40
N GLY A 121 -12.15 -11.74 -14.42
CA GLY A 121 -13.32 -11.82 -13.56
C GLY A 121 -12.90 -11.80 -12.10
N ASP A 122 -13.68 -11.13 -11.25
CA ASP A 122 -13.33 -10.91 -9.84
C ASP A 122 -13.25 -12.20 -9.00
N GLN A 123 -13.82 -13.31 -9.47
CA GLN A 123 -13.69 -14.63 -8.89
C GLN A 123 -12.35 -15.32 -9.20
N SER A 124 -11.55 -14.77 -10.13
CA SER A 124 -10.24 -15.30 -10.48
C SER A 124 -9.29 -15.24 -9.29
N ASN A 125 -8.38 -16.20 -9.21
CA ASN A 125 -7.27 -16.10 -8.27
C ASN A 125 -6.37 -14.92 -8.68
N VAL A 126 -6.24 -13.91 -7.83
CA VAL A 126 -5.57 -12.65 -8.19
C VAL A 126 -4.08 -12.86 -8.49
N ALA A 127 -3.40 -13.71 -7.71
CA ALA A 127 -1.99 -14.02 -7.92
C ALA A 127 -1.77 -14.82 -9.21
N ALA A 128 -2.66 -15.76 -9.53
CA ALA A 128 -2.60 -16.52 -10.77
C ALA A 128 -2.94 -15.66 -11.99
N ALA A 129 -3.91 -14.76 -11.88
CA ALA A 129 -4.23 -13.77 -12.92
C ALA A 129 -3.03 -12.84 -13.18
N ALA A 130 -2.32 -12.41 -12.12
CA ALA A 130 -1.10 -11.60 -12.26
C ALA A 130 0.05 -12.36 -12.95
N VAL A 131 0.15 -13.68 -12.74
CA VAL A 131 1.09 -14.55 -13.47
C VAL A 131 0.64 -14.73 -14.92
N HIS A 132 -0.64 -14.99 -15.15
CA HIS A 132 -1.23 -15.14 -16.48
C HIS A 132 -1.05 -13.88 -17.34
N SER A 133 -1.15 -12.68 -16.74
CA SER A 133 -0.91 -11.41 -17.41
C SER A 133 0.58 -11.07 -17.58
N GLY A 134 1.50 -11.90 -17.09
CA GLY A 134 2.94 -11.65 -17.14
C GLY A 134 3.46 -10.54 -16.23
N VAL A 135 2.63 -10.01 -15.31
CA VAL A 135 3.04 -8.95 -14.37
C VAL A 135 3.84 -9.55 -13.20
N LEU A 136 3.64 -10.84 -12.91
CA LEU A 136 4.32 -11.56 -11.84
C LEU A 136 4.88 -12.89 -12.35
N SER A 137 6.09 -13.27 -11.92
CA SER A 137 6.63 -14.62 -12.14
C SER A 137 6.21 -15.58 -11.04
N VAL A 138 6.15 -16.88 -11.33
CA VAL A 138 5.87 -17.90 -10.29
C VAL A 138 6.93 -17.84 -9.19
N GLY A 139 6.48 -17.86 -7.93
CA GLY A 139 7.32 -17.73 -6.73
C GLY A 139 7.76 -16.29 -6.40
N GLN A 140 7.58 -15.34 -7.33
CA GLN A 140 7.96 -13.95 -7.12
C GLN A 140 6.91 -13.24 -6.25
N THR A 141 7.38 -12.50 -5.23
CA THR A 141 6.51 -11.68 -4.38
C THR A 141 6.68 -10.20 -4.72
N GLN A 142 5.59 -9.54 -5.14
CA GLN A 142 5.59 -8.11 -5.47
C GLN A 142 4.28 -7.42 -5.09
N ILE A 143 4.34 -6.09 -5.03
CA ILE A 143 3.15 -5.24 -4.88
C ILE A 143 2.55 -5.03 -6.26
N ILE A 144 1.33 -5.50 -6.46
CA ILE A 144 0.57 -5.35 -7.71
C ILE A 144 -0.56 -4.36 -7.49
N ILE A 145 -0.67 -3.36 -8.37
CA ILE A 145 -1.79 -2.42 -8.40
C ILE A 145 -2.85 -2.99 -9.34
N VAL A 146 -4.04 -3.21 -8.81
CA VAL A 146 -5.20 -3.71 -9.54
C VAL A 146 -6.26 -2.61 -9.63
N THR A 147 -6.73 -2.35 -10.84
CA THR A 147 -7.88 -1.46 -11.08
C THR A 147 -9.15 -2.29 -11.17
N ILE A 148 -10.17 -1.93 -10.38
CA ILE A 148 -11.49 -2.57 -10.45
C ILE A 148 -12.28 -1.93 -11.60
N LEU A 149 -12.63 -2.73 -12.60
CA LEU A 149 -13.42 -2.30 -13.76
C LEU A 149 -14.89 -2.70 -13.58
N ALA A 150 -15.78 -2.07 -14.35
CA ALA A 150 -17.17 -2.50 -14.43
C ALA A 150 -17.26 -3.89 -15.08
N GLY A 151 -18.26 -4.69 -14.69
CA GLY A 151 -18.53 -5.98 -15.32
C GLY A 151 -18.78 -5.81 -16.82
N GLN A 152 -18.22 -6.73 -17.62
CA GLN A 152 -18.42 -6.79 -19.06
C GLN A 152 -19.48 -7.85 -19.38
N ASN A 153 -20.41 -7.53 -20.28
CA ASN A 153 -21.41 -8.45 -20.81
C ASN A 153 -20.93 -9.04 -22.14
#